data_AF-A0A7X7C5H3-F1
#
_entry.id   AF-A0A7X7C5H3-F1
#
_cell.length_a   1.000
_cell.length_b   1.000
_cell.length_c   1.000
_cell.angle_alpha   90.00
_cell.angle_beta   90.00
_cell.angle_gamma   90.00
#
_symmetry.space_group_name_H-M   'P 1'
#
loop_
_entity.id
_entity.type
_entity.pdbx_description
1 polymer ?
#
loop_
_entity_poly.entity_id
_entity_poly.type
_entity_poly.pdbx_seq_one_letter_code
_entity_poly.pdbx_strand_id
1 'polypeptide(L)' 'MRIIAEHAAGKVLRRDALQISAEAKQAKLLDPETVNATVGMFYHEDGCFHGFDTVREVIKNLNDDAYFSYSPSDGGSQ' A
#
# COMPACT_ATOMS: atom_id res chain seq x y z
N MET A 1 -22.50 -27.31 8.68
CA MET A 1 -23.12 -26.46 7.63
C MET A 1 -22.03 -25.58 7.06
N ARG A 2 -21.69 -25.70 5.76
CA ARG A 2 -20.66 -24.86 5.11
C ARG A 2 -21.38 -23.64 4.52
N ILE A 3 -21.20 -22.47 5.13
CA ILE A 3 -21.87 -21.20 4.74
C ILE A 3 -21.16 -20.53 3.55
N ILE A 4 -19.96 -21.02 3.20
CA ILE A 4 -19.14 -20.50 2.10
C ILE A 4 -19.27 -21.37 0.85
N ALA A 5 -19.16 -20.72 -0.31
CA ALA A 5 -19.15 -21.39 -1.60
C ALA A 5 -17.96 -22.37 -1.71
N GLU A 6 -18.15 -23.45 -2.45
CA GLU A 6 -17.18 -24.54 -2.58
C GLU A 6 -15.82 -24.06 -3.10
N HIS A 7 -15.81 -23.19 -4.11
CA HIS A 7 -14.58 -22.61 -4.69
C HIS A 7 -13.81 -21.69 -3.74
N ALA A 8 -14.42 -21.25 -2.63
CA ALA A 8 -13.77 -20.47 -1.59
C ALA A 8 -13.28 -21.34 -0.43
N ALA A 9 -13.71 -22.60 -0.36
CA ALA A 9 -13.35 -23.50 0.70
C ALA A 9 -11.84 -23.77 0.70
N GLY A 10 -11.19 -23.49 1.84
CA GLY A 10 -9.76 -23.76 2.01
C GLY A 10 -8.81 -22.67 1.50
N LYS A 11 -9.32 -21.57 0.91
CA LYS A 11 -8.48 -20.41 0.60
C LYS A 11 -7.97 -19.78 1.89
N VAL A 12 -6.65 -19.81 2.08
CA VAL A 12 -5.96 -19.20 3.21
C VAL A 12 -4.71 -18.51 2.69
N LEU A 13 -4.52 -17.25 3.05
CA LEU A 13 -3.30 -16.50 2.75
C LEU A 13 -2.22 -16.94 3.75
N ARG A 14 -1.04 -17.31 3.26
CA ARG A 14 0.08 -17.79 4.09
C ARG A 14 1.38 -17.15 3.63
N ARG A 15 2.17 -16.64 4.58
CA ARG A 15 3.55 -16.15 4.36
C ARG A 15 3.64 -15.22 3.15
N ASP A 16 2.76 -14.23 3.12
CA ASP A 16 2.74 -13.25 2.04
C ASP A 16 3.83 -12.18 2.25
N ALA A 17 4.05 -11.38 1.21
CA ALA A 17 5.02 -10.29 1.23
C ALA A 17 4.70 -9.23 2.31
N LEU A 18 3.43 -9.09 2.72
CA LEU A 18 3.04 -8.11 3.75
C LEU A 18 3.57 -8.56 5.12
N GLN A 19 3.44 -9.83 5.46
CA GLN A 19 4.01 -10.39 6.69
C GLN A 19 5.53 -10.18 6.74
N ILE A 20 6.24 -10.56 5.68
CA ILE A 20 7.71 -10.45 5.60
C ILE A 20 8.13 -8.97 5.69
N SER A 21 7.39 -8.07 5.04
CA SER A 21 7.68 -6.64 5.11
C SER A 21 7.47 -6.01 6.48
N ALA A 22 6.47 -6.48 7.23
CA ALA A 22 6.23 -6.04 8.59
C ALA A 22 7.38 -6.47 9.51
N GLU A 23 7.81 -7.73 9.40
CA GLU A 23 8.95 -8.27 10.16
C GLU A 23 10.25 -7.50 9.83
N ALA A 24 10.54 -7.26 8.55
CA ALA A 24 11.72 -6.51 8.12
C ALA A 24 11.69 -5.03 8.59
N LYS A 25 10.50 -4.40 8.61
CA LYS A 25 10.32 -3.05 9.16
C LYS A 25 10.63 -3.01 10.64
N GLN A 26 10.17 -4.00 11.42
CA GLN A 26 10.49 -4.08 12.85
C GLN A 26 11.98 -4.33 13.07
N ALA A 27 12.60 -5.22 12.30
CA ALA A 27 14.04 -5.48 12.38
C ALA A 27 14.88 -4.21 12.09
N LYS A 28 14.53 -3.43 11.06
CA LYS A 28 15.18 -2.16 10.73
C LYS A 28 15.08 -1.10 11.84
N LEU A 29 13.97 -1.09 12.60
CA LEU A 29 13.80 -0.19 13.75
C LEU A 29 14.70 -0.58 14.92
N LEU A 30 14.95 -1.87 15.10
CA LEU A 30 15.82 -2.40 16.16
C LEU A 30 17.31 -2.29 15.79
N ASP A 31 17.63 -2.47 14.51
CA ASP A 31 18.97 -2.39 13.95
C ASP A 31 18.97 -1.57 12.64
N PRO A 32 19.45 -0.32 12.66
CA PRO A 32 19.55 0.53 11.48
C PRO A 32 20.38 -0.05 10.33
N GLU A 33 21.25 -1.02 10.56
CA GLU A 33 22.06 -1.67 9.51
C GLU A 33 21.30 -2.76 8.75
N THR A 34 20.15 -3.20 9.25
CA THR A 34 19.30 -4.19 8.58
C THR A 34 18.90 -3.72 7.18
N VAL A 35 18.98 -4.57 6.15
CA VAL A 35 18.52 -4.22 4.80
C VAL A 35 17.06 -4.63 4.63
N ASN A 36 16.16 -3.67 4.42
CA ASN A 36 14.75 -3.93 4.11
C ASN A 36 14.50 -3.78 2.60
N ALA A 37 14.47 -4.91 1.89
CA ALA A 37 14.23 -4.99 0.45
C ALA A 37 12.95 -5.76 0.10
N THR A 38 11.94 -5.75 0.99
CA THR A 38 10.77 -6.63 0.87
C THR A 38 9.63 -6.05 0.04
N VAL A 39 9.50 -4.71 0.00
CA VAL A 39 8.41 -4.02 -0.72
C VAL A 39 8.99 -3.11 -1.78
N GLY A 40 8.40 -3.12 -2.98
CA GLY A 40 8.74 -2.21 -4.08
C GLY A 40 8.28 -0.76 -3.86
N MET A 41 8.51 -0.20 -2.68
CA MET A 41 8.34 1.23 -2.41
C MET A 41 9.69 1.94 -2.49
N PHE A 42 9.71 3.12 -3.09
CA PHE A 42 10.93 3.91 -3.21
C PHE A 42 11.18 4.68 -1.91
N TYR A 43 12.23 4.30 -1.20
CA TYR A 43 12.72 5.01 -0.03
C TYR A 43 13.93 5.86 -0.41
N HIS A 44 14.04 7.05 0.16
CA HIS A 44 15.25 7.84 0.03
C HIS A 44 16.32 7.34 0.99
N GLU A 45 17.52 7.91 0.90
CA GLU A 45 18.70 7.50 1.70
C GLU A 45 18.49 7.67 3.22
N ASP A 46 17.55 8.52 3.63
CA ASP A 46 17.13 8.68 5.03
C ASP A 46 16.15 7.59 5.51
N GLY A 47 15.87 6.58 4.67
CA GLY A 47 14.95 5.49 4.97
C GLY A 47 13.47 5.90 4.99
N CYS A 48 13.15 7.12 4.55
CA CYS A 48 11.78 7.63 4.52
C CYS A 48 11.20 7.59 3.10
N PHE A 49 9.89 7.37 3.04
CA PHE A 49 9.14 7.52 1.79
C PHE A 49 8.80 9.00 1.62
N HIS A 50 9.48 9.69 0.71
CA HIS A 50 9.18 11.10 0.41
C HIS A 50 8.13 11.26 -0.70
N GLY A 51 7.82 10.20 -1.44
CA GLY A 51 6.88 10.26 -2.55
C GLY A 51 7.33 11.24 -3.64
N PHE A 52 6.38 11.71 -4.44
CA PHE A 52 6.63 12.72 -5.48
C PHE A 52 5.96 14.04 -5.08
N ASP A 53 6.74 15.09 -4.87
CA ASP A 53 6.22 16.37 -4.36
C ASP A 53 5.17 16.99 -5.28
N THR A 54 5.35 16.91 -6.60
CA THR A 54 4.36 17.37 -7.57
C THR A 54 3.02 16.63 -7.43
N VAL A 55 3.05 15.30 -7.27
CA VAL A 55 1.83 14.51 -7.09
C VAL A 55 1.15 14.85 -5.76
N ARG A 56 1.94 15.02 -4.70
CA ARG A 56 1.46 15.43 -3.38
C ARG A 56 0.78 16.80 -3.43
N GLU A 57 1.36 17.77 -4.13
CA GLU A 57 0.80 19.11 -4.29
C GLU A 57 -0.52 19.07 -5.06
N VAL A 58 -0.59 18.31 -6.16
CA VAL A 58 -1.83 18.13 -6.92
C VAL A 58 -2.94 17.56 -6.02
N ILE A 59 -2.66 16.48 -5.28
CA ILE A 59 -3.67 15.84 -4.41
C ILE A 59 -4.14 16.79 -3.30
N LYS A 60 -3.23 17.56 -2.69
CA LYS A 60 -3.55 18.51 -1.62
C LYS A 60 -4.42 19.68 -2.07
N ASN A 61 -4.37 20.03 -3.35
CA ASN A 61 -5.07 21.17 -3.93
C ASN A 61 -6.30 20.76 -4.77
N LEU A 62 -6.71 19.49 -4.72
CA LEU A 62 -7.99 19.07 -5.32
C LEU A 62 -9.15 19.77 -4.61
N ASN A 63 -10.15 20.19 -5.38
CA ASN A 63 -11.40 20.70 -4.80
C ASN A 63 -12.24 19.54 -4.23
N ASP A 64 -13.22 19.88 -3.40
CA ASP A 64 -14.06 18.88 -2.73
C ASP A 64 -14.77 17.96 -3.73
N ASP A 65 -15.27 18.50 -4.85
CA ASP A 65 -15.93 17.71 -5.88
C ASP A 65 -14.97 16.65 -6.46
N ALA A 66 -13.73 17.02 -6.79
CA ALA A 66 -12.74 16.09 -7.35
C ALA A 66 -12.18 15.10 -6.31
N TYR A 67 -12.20 15.46 -5.02
CA TYR A 67 -11.66 14.62 -3.96
C TYR A 67 -12.69 13.61 -3.42
N PHE A 68 -13.96 14.01 -3.32
CA PHE A 68 -15.00 13.22 -2.65
C PHE A 68 -16.05 12.63 -3.58
N SER A 69 -16.22 13.16 -4.80
CA SER A 69 -17.23 12.61 -5.70
C SER A 69 -16.85 11.21 -6.18
N TYR A 70 -17.87 10.38 -6.35
CA TYR A 70 -17.68 9.09 -7.00
C TYR A 70 -17.19 9.29 -8.44
N SER A 71 -16.14 8.56 -8.80
CA SER A 71 -15.70 8.47 -10.19
C SER A 71 -16.73 7.66 -11.01
N PRO A 72 -16.87 7.96 -12.31
CA PRO A 72 -17.58 7.12 -13.25
C PRO A 72 -17.09 5.67 -13.22
N SER A 73 -17.96 4.71 -13.58
CA SER A 73 -17.64 3.28 -13.52
C SER A 73 -16.49 2.85 -14.45
N ASP A 74 -16.22 3.62 -15.49
CA ASP A 74 -15.12 3.43 -16.43
C ASP A 74 -13.86 4.22 -16.06
N GLY A 75 -13.91 5.03 -14.98
CA GLY A 75 -12.84 5.94 -14.58
C GLY A 75 -12.66 7.15 -15.49
N GLY A 76 -13.61 7.44 -16.38
CA GLY A 76 -13.60 8.63 -17.23
C GLY A 76 -13.82 9.94 -16.47
N SER A 77 -13.55 11.07 -17.14
CA SER A 77 -13.91 12.40 -16.65
C SER A 77 -15.40 12.69 -16.92
N GLN A 78 -16.13 13.19 -15.92
CA GLN A 78 -17.47 13.76 -16.11
C GLN A 78 -17.42 15.02 -16.97
#